data_AF-A0A7C3J3D9-F1
#
_entry.id   AF-A0A7C3J3D9-F1
#
_cell.length_a   1.000
_cell.length_b   1.000
_cell.length_c   1.000
_cell.angle_alpha   90.00
_cell.angle_beta   90.00
_cell.angle_gamma   90.00
#
_symmetry.space_group_name_H-M   'P 1'
#
loop_
_entity.id
_entity.type
_entity.pdbx_description
1 polymer ?
#
loop_
_entity_poly.entity_id
_entity_poly.type
_entity_poly.pdbx_seq_one_letter_code
_entity_poly.pdbx_strand_id
1 'polypeptide(L)'
;MREGISAYDFHSLSRLAEMDPKTIGEILEDPELYMRALKASENASSKWAAALFLFNIQGGLGEAKRKVAKSVLVKLLMQLASQISGRGIRSTERFLTSYKPGLEEVDLEETLDGIISKPSISYDDIIVVDRRPKKRGILLILDTSNSMYREKMLIAVLAIGVMAYRLRGENYAIIAFNSEGRLLKPIEREMETGELLDRVLEIRAGGCTNLNKALEMGLEQLSKNVAHEKVAILVTDGWVTAGGSPFANAAKYPRLHVIQVPMGVGGGDTETCLRLAREGRGKRIFVKDFRELPRAIIEILR
;
A
#
# COMPACT_ATOMS: atom_id res chain seq x y z
N MET A 1 -8.22 39.53 4.16
CA MET A 1 -7.71 38.15 3.91
C MET A 1 -6.65 38.08 2.82
N ARG A 2 -6.77 38.79 1.68
CA ARG A 2 -5.76 38.74 0.60
C ARG A 2 -4.38 39.30 0.98
N GLU A 3 -4.30 40.35 1.80
CA GLU A 3 -3.02 40.93 2.25
C GLU A 3 -2.29 40.13 3.34
N GLY A 4 -2.98 39.20 4.03
CA GLY A 4 -2.38 38.38 5.10
C GLY A 4 -1.57 37.19 4.58
N ILE A 5 -1.81 36.75 3.34
CA ILE A 5 -1.30 35.48 2.81
C ILE A 5 0.09 35.62 2.18
N SER A 6 0.47 36.83 1.78
CA SER A 6 1.83 37.16 1.36
C SER A 6 2.87 36.93 2.48
N ALA A 7 2.45 36.99 3.76
CA ALA A 7 3.31 36.87 4.93
C ALA A 7 3.25 35.50 5.63
N TYR A 8 2.39 34.57 5.19
CA TYR A 8 2.27 33.27 5.86
C TYR A 8 3.37 32.30 5.43
N ASP A 9 4.12 31.81 6.40
CA ASP A 9 5.00 30.67 6.23
C ASP A 9 4.23 29.38 5.89
N PHE A 10 4.93 28.36 5.41
CA PHE A 10 4.33 27.07 5.02
C PHE A 10 3.51 26.43 6.15
N HIS A 11 3.94 26.61 7.40
CA HIS A 11 3.27 26.08 8.58
C HIS A 11 1.91 26.75 8.81
N SER A 12 1.81 28.06 8.59
CA SER A 12 0.55 28.80 8.68
C SER A 12 -0.41 28.41 7.55
N LEU A 13 0.08 28.28 6.32
CA LEU A 13 -0.73 27.79 5.19
C LEU A 13 -1.27 26.37 5.42
N SER A 14 -0.44 25.48 5.98
CA SER A 14 -0.82 24.10 6.29
C SER A 14 -1.95 24.04 7.32
N ARG A 15 -1.83 24.79 8.43
CA ARG A 15 -2.87 24.86 9.46
C ARG A 15 -4.19 25.40 8.90
N LEU A 16 -4.13 26.43 8.07
CA LEU A 16 -5.33 26.98 7.44
C LEU A 16 -6.00 25.98 6.50
N ALA A 17 -5.20 25.23 5.72
CA ALA A 17 -5.73 24.20 4.82
C ALA A 17 -6.35 23.01 5.56
N GLU A 18 -5.93 22.71 6.79
CA GLU A 18 -6.59 21.71 7.63
C GLU A 18 -7.98 22.18 8.07
N MET A 19 -8.10 23.45 8.48
CA MET A 19 -9.34 24.06 8.97
C MET A 19 -10.35 24.30 7.85
N ASP A 20 -9.93 24.94 6.76
CA ASP A 20 -10.79 25.26 5.60
C ASP A 20 -10.07 24.98 4.26
N PRO A 21 -10.03 23.70 3.85
CA PRO A 21 -9.32 23.30 2.63
C PRO A 21 -9.87 23.96 1.36
N LYS A 22 -11.19 24.19 1.31
CA LYS A 22 -11.85 24.71 0.12
C LYS A 22 -11.49 26.17 -0.10
N THR A 23 -11.62 27.00 0.93
CA THR A 23 -11.27 28.41 0.85
C THR A 23 -9.79 28.61 0.58
N ILE A 24 -8.90 27.79 1.16
CA ILE A 24 -7.47 27.86 0.82
C ILE A 24 -7.21 27.48 -0.64
N GLY A 25 -7.85 26.43 -1.15
CA GLY A 25 -7.75 26.09 -2.58
C GLY A 25 -8.23 27.23 -3.48
N GLU A 26 -9.34 27.89 -3.15
CA GLU A 26 -9.87 29.04 -3.90
C GLU A 26 -8.93 30.26 -3.85
N ILE A 27 -8.27 30.51 -2.71
CA ILE A 27 -7.28 31.59 -2.60
C ILE A 27 -6.06 31.30 -3.47
N LEU A 28 -5.65 30.03 -3.54
CA LEU A 28 -4.56 29.57 -4.41
C LEU A 28 -4.94 29.58 -5.90
N GLU A 29 -6.12 30.08 -6.29
CA GLU A 29 -6.38 30.51 -7.68
C GLU A 29 -5.59 31.75 -8.08
N ASP A 30 -5.04 32.51 -7.13
CA ASP A 30 -4.00 33.48 -7.43
C ASP A 30 -2.71 32.78 -7.91
N PRO A 31 -2.17 33.10 -9.12
CA PRO A 31 -0.99 32.43 -9.65
C PRO A 31 0.28 32.61 -8.80
N GLU A 32 0.48 33.77 -8.18
CA GLU A 32 1.68 34.05 -7.39
C GLU A 32 1.66 33.26 -6.08
N LEU A 33 0.52 33.29 -5.38
CA LEU A 33 0.32 32.51 -4.14
C LEU A 33 0.42 31.01 -4.41
N TYR A 34 -0.13 30.52 -5.51
CA TYR A 34 -0.02 29.11 -5.93
C TYR A 34 1.44 28.69 -6.12
N MET A 35 2.22 29.47 -6.88
CA MET A 35 3.63 29.16 -7.14
C MET A 35 4.46 29.20 -5.87
N ARG A 36 4.20 30.14 -4.96
CA ARG A 36 4.84 30.19 -3.64
C ARG A 36 4.50 28.95 -2.82
N ALA A 37 3.23 28.55 -2.77
CA ALA A 37 2.78 27.38 -2.02
C ALA A 37 3.38 26.06 -2.57
N LEU A 38 3.49 25.92 -3.90
CA LEU A 38 4.18 24.78 -4.52
C LEU A 38 5.66 24.74 -4.14
N LYS A 39 6.39 25.85 -4.32
CA LYS A 39 7.82 25.92 -3.96
C LYS A 39 8.05 25.66 -2.48
N ALA A 40 7.16 26.15 -1.62
CA ALA A 40 7.21 25.90 -0.19
C ALA A 40 6.97 24.42 0.13
N SER A 41 6.06 23.76 -0.58
CA SER A 41 5.78 22.32 -0.43
C SER A 41 6.97 21.46 -0.89
N GLU A 42 7.64 21.84 -1.98
CA GLU A 42 8.85 21.14 -2.48
C GLU A 42 10.04 21.26 -1.52
N ASN A 43 10.19 22.41 -0.86
CA ASN A 43 11.27 22.70 0.09
C ASN A 43 10.90 22.41 1.56
N ALA A 44 9.70 21.89 1.82
CA ALA A 44 9.23 21.65 3.17
C ALA A 44 10.13 20.64 3.88
N SER A 45 10.52 20.95 5.13
CA SER A 45 11.30 20.04 5.97
C SER A 45 10.56 18.71 6.22
N SER A 46 9.23 18.74 6.23
CA SER A 46 8.36 17.56 6.33
C SER A 46 7.64 17.30 5.00
N LYS A 47 8.07 16.25 4.29
CA LYS A 47 7.40 15.76 3.08
C LYS A 47 5.96 15.31 3.34
N TRP A 48 5.68 14.78 4.54
CA TRP A 48 4.32 14.39 4.95
C TRP A 48 3.41 15.61 5.05
N ALA A 49 3.86 16.68 5.70
CA ALA A 49 3.08 17.90 5.81
C ALA A 49 2.80 18.52 4.44
N ALA A 50 3.80 18.54 3.54
CA ALA A 50 3.63 18.96 2.15
C ALA A 50 2.61 18.10 1.39
N ALA A 51 2.68 16.77 1.52
CA ALA A 51 1.72 15.87 0.90
C ALA A 51 0.30 16.11 1.42
N LEU A 52 0.13 16.28 2.74
CA LEU A 52 -1.17 16.52 3.35
C LEU A 52 -1.77 17.86 2.93
N PHE A 53 -0.95 18.92 2.91
CA PHE A 53 -1.35 20.23 2.40
C PHE A 53 -1.83 20.14 0.94
N LEU A 54 -1.02 19.57 0.05
CA LEU A 54 -1.36 19.44 -1.36
C LEU A 54 -2.60 18.57 -1.59
N PHE A 55 -2.82 17.55 -0.76
CA PHE A 55 -4.03 16.72 -0.82
C PHE A 55 -5.28 17.50 -0.40
N ASN A 56 -5.20 18.29 0.67
CA ASN A 56 -6.34 19.03 1.21
C ASN A 56 -6.84 20.11 0.24
N ILE A 57 -5.95 20.83 -0.44
CA ILE A 57 -6.33 21.96 -1.31
C ILE A 57 -6.94 21.55 -2.66
N GLN A 58 -6.89 20.27 -3.04
CA GLN A 58 -7.30 19.79 -4.37
C GLN A 58 -8.72 20.24 -4.76
N GLY A 59 -9.65 20.24 -3.80
CA GLY A 59 -11.06 20.53 -4.04
C GLY A 59 -11.34 21.99 -4.42
N GLY A 60 -10.51 22.93 -3.99
CA GLY A 60 -10.67 24.36 -4.29
C GLY A 60 -9.88 24.84 -5.51
N LEU A 61 -8.95 24.04 -6.03
CA LEU A 61 -8.15 24.39 -7.21
C LEU A 61 -8.90 24.12 -8.52
N GLY A 62 -8.70 24.99 -9.51
CA GLY A 62 -9.05 24.81 -10.90
C GLY A 62 -8.25 23.67 -11.57
N GLU A 63 -8.74 23.17 -12.70
CA GLU A 63 -8.27 21.91 -13.30
C GLU A 63 -6.76 21.89 -13.59
N ALA A 64 -6.22 22.95 -14.20
CA ALA A 64 -4.80 23.03 -14.56
C ALA A 64 -3.89 23.01 -13.32
N LYS A 65 -4.21 23.81 -12.30
CA LYS A 65 -3.47 23.85 -11.03
C LYS A 65 -3.60 22.53 -10.28
N ARG A 66 -4.81 21.98 -10.21
CA ARG A 66 -5.08 20.67 -9.59
C ARG A 66 -4.19 19.57 -10.18
N LYS A 67 -4.06 19.51 -11.51
CA LYS A 67 -3.18 18.55 -12.21
C LYS A 67 -1.71 18.69 -11.77
N VAL A 68 -1.19 19.92 -11.70
CA VAL A 68 0.19 20.19 -11.26
C VAL A 68 0.39 19.82 -9.79
N ALA A 69 -0.50 20.27 -8.91
CA ALA A 69 -0.44 19.95 -7.48
C ALA A 69 -0.53 18.44 -7.22
N LYS A 70 -1.39 17.72 -7.95
CA LYS A 70 -1.50 16.25 -7.89
C LYS A 70 -0.19 15.58 -8.32
N SER A 71 0.46 16.05 -9.38
CA SER A 71 1.75 15.53 -9.82
C SER A 71 2.84 15.68 -8.76
N VAL A 72 2.92 16.85 -8.10
CA VAL A 72 3.87 17.08 -6.98
C VAL A 72 3.54 16.18 -5.79
N LEU A 73 2.26 16.06 -5.44
CA LEU A 73 1.78 15.17 -4.38
C LEU A 73 2.20 13.71 -4.62
N VAL A 74 1.97 13.18 -5.82
CA VAL A 74 2.36 11.81 -6.19
C VAL A 74 3.87 11.62 -6.05
N LYS A 75 4.68 12.58 -6.51
CA LYS A 75 6.15 12.53 -6.36
C LYS A 75 6.56 12.49 -4.89
N LEU A 76 5.96 13.31 -4.02
CA LEU A 76 6.25 13.31 -2.59
C LEU A 76 5.85 11.97 -1.93
N LEU A 77 4.69 11.42 -2.28
CA LEU A 77 4.23 10.13 -1.77
C LEU A 77 5.12 8.98 -2.23
N MET A 78 5.58 8.99 -3.48
CA MET A 78 6.55 8.02 -3.99
C MET A 78 7.89 8.08 -3.22
N GLN A 79 8.38 9.29 -2.92
CA GLN A 79 9.59 9.46 -2.13
C GLN A 79 9.43 8.94 -0.70
N LEU A 80 8.32 9.27 -0.04
CA LEU A 80 7.98 8.77 1.30
C LEU A 80 7.84 7.24 1.31
N ALA A 81 7.14 6.69 0.33
CA ALA A 81 6.93 5.24 0.21
C ALA A 81 8.25 4.49 0.00
N SER A 82 9.13 5.01 -0.85
CA SER A 82 10.48 4.48 -1.07
C SER A 82 11.30 4.49 0.23
N GLN A 83 11.22 5.57 1.02
CA GLN A 83 11.91 5.66 2.31
C GLN A 83 11.37 4.66 3.35
N ILE A 84 10.05 4.50 3.45
CA ILE A 84 9.41 3.62 4.44
C ILE A 84 9.57 2.14 4.07
N SER A 85 9.44 1.79 2.79
CA SER A 85 9.62 0.39 2.35
C SER A 85 11.01 -0.16 2.67
N GLY A 86 12.00 0.72 2.79
CA GLY A 86 13.39 0.39 3.09
C GLY A 86 14.06 -0.39 1.96
N ARG A 87 15.40 -0.35 1.88
CA ARG A 87 16.18 -1.33 1.10
C ARG A 87 16.15 -2.68 1.83
N GLY A 88 14.97 -3.30 1.96
CA GLY A 88 14.78 -4.52 2.75
C GLY A 88 14.92 -5.79 1.91
N ILE A 89 15.59 -6.80 2.47
CA ILE A 89 15.73 -8.17 1.94
C ILE A 89 14.40 -8.65 1.36
N ARG A 90 14.38 -8.93 0.04
CA ARG A 90 13.23 -9.57 -0.62
C ARG A 90 13.06 -10.97 -0.03
N SER A 91 11.82 -11.41 0.15
CA SER A 91 11.58 -12.82 0.49
C SER A 91 12.11 -13.65 -0.69
N THR A 92 13.14 -14.45 -0.42
CA THR A 92 13.82 -15.27 -1.44
C THR A 92 13.62 -16.74 -1.09
N GLU A 93 13.48 -17.56 -2.11
CA GLU A 93 13.59 -19.01 -2.01
C GLU A 93 15.04 -19.42 -2.23
N ARG A 94 15.46 -20.38 -1.41
CA ARG A 94 16.79 -20.96 -1.42
C ARG A 94 16.79 -22.16 -2.38
N PHE A 95 17.58 -22.10 -3.45
CA PHE A 95 17.80 -23.22 -4.36
C PHE A 95 19.26 -23.66 -4.27
N LEU A 96 19.50 -24.95 -4.11
CA LEU A 96 20.85 -25.52 -4.19
C LEU A 96 21.16 -25.87 -5.64
N THR A 97 22.34 -25.49 -6.13
CA THR A 97 22.81 -25.78 -7.48
C THR A 97 24.32 -25.93 -7.49
N SER A 98 24.88 -26.61 -8.47
CA SER A 98 26.32 -26.57 -8.76
C SER A 98 26.78 -25.13 -9.04
N TYR A 99 28.04 -24.84 -8.73
CA TYR A 99 28.67 -23.53 -8.88
C TYR A 99 28.42 -22.91 -10.25
N LYS A 100 28.00 -21.64 -10.24
CA LYS A 100 27.86 -20.81 -11.43
C LYS A 100 28.48 -19.44 -11.16
N PRO A 101 29.21 -18.85 -12.13
CA PRO A 101 29.73 -17.50 -11.98
C PRO A 101 28.64 -16.51 -11.58
N GLY A 102 28.86 -15.76 -10.49
CA GLY A 102 27.92 -14.79 -9.94
C GLY A 102 27.09 -15.26 -8.74
N LEU A 103 27.19 -16.53 -8.32
CA LEU A 103 26.64 -17.04 -7.06
C LEU A 103 27.77 -17.18 -6.04
N GLU A 104 27.72 -16.40 -4.95
CA GLU A 104 28.83 -16.29 -3.99
C GLU A 104 28.60 -17.08 -2.69
N GLU A 105 27.36 -17.49 -2.41
CA GLU A 105 27.00 -18.19 -1.17
C GLU A 105 27.18 -19.71 -1.36
N VAL A 106 28.22 -20.30 -0.75
CA VAL A 106 28.50 -21.75 -0.80
C VAL A 106 27.78 -22.47 0.34
N ASP A 107 27.13 -23.59 0.05
CA ASP A 107 26.64 -24.54 1.05
C ASP A 107 27.76 -25.55 1.36
N LEU A 108 28.50 -25.30 2.44
CA LEU A 108 29.64 -26.12 2.82
C LEU A 108 29.23 -27.53 3.25
N GLU A 109 28.08 -27.70 3.88
CA GLU A 109 27.61 -28.99 4.38
C GLU A 109 27.29 -29.91 3.20
N GLU A 110 26.44 -29.43 2.28
CA GLU A 110 26.06 -30.20 1.09
C GLU A 110 27.25 -30.47 0.16
N THR A 111 28.18 -29.49 0.05
CA THR A 111 29.41 -29.66 -0.74
C THR A 111 30.30 -30.75 -0.15
N LEU A 112 30.54 -30.73 1.18
CA LEU A 112 31.38 -31.70 1.85
C LEU A 112 30.81 -33.12 1.73
N ASP A 113 29.51 -33.27 1.97
CA ASP A 113 28.82 -34.55 1.85
C ASP A 113 28.91 -35.11 0.42
N GLY A 114 28.83 -34.25 -0.60
CA GLY A 114 28.94 -34.62 -2.01
C GLY A 114 30.35 -35.03 -2.48
N ILE A 115 31.41 -34.57 -1.81
CA ILE A 115 32.81 -34.84 -2.21
C ILE A 115 33.52 -35.88 -1.35
N ILE A 116 33.00 -36.22 -0.17
CA ILE A 116 33.62 -37.15 0.79
C ILE A 116 34.05 -38.48 0.16
N SER A 117 33.27 -38.98 -0.79
CA SER A 117 33.53 -40.27 -1.46
C SER A 117 34.11 -40.14 -2.87
N LYS A 118 34.47 -38.93 -3.32
CA LYS A 118 34.94 -38.70 -4.69
C LYS A 118 36.48 -38.72 -4.77
N PRO A 119 37.06 -39.44 -5.75
CA PRO A 119 38.50 -39.50 -5.94
C PRO A 119 39.10 -38.21 -6.53
N SER A 120 38.28 -37.35 -7.13
CA SER A 120 38.67 -36.02 -7.62
C SER A 120 37.51 -35.03 -7.49
N ILE A 121 37.83 -33.75 -7.29
CA ILE A 121 36.87 -32.66 -7.09
C ILE A 121 36.90 -31.75 -8.31
N SER A 122 35.73 -31.33 -8.76
CA SER A 122 35.49 -30.39 -9.85
C SER A 122 34.64 -29.21 -9.38
N TYR A 123 34.51 -28.16 -10.20
CA TYR A 123 33.66 -27.02 -9.88
C TYR A 123 32.17 -27.38 -9.76
N ASP A 124 31.72 -28.42 -10.47
CA ASP A 124 30.32 -28.86 -10.42
C ASP A 124 29.95 -29.50 -9.07
N ASP A 125 30.95 -29.89 -8.28
CA ASP A 125 30.80 -30.49 -6.96
C ASP A 125 30.64 -29.43 -5.85
N ILE A 126 30.93 -28.16 -6.15
CA ILE A 126 30.71 -27.06 -5.22
C ILE A 126 29.23 -26.68 -5.29
N ILE A 127 28.51 -26.91 -4.19
CA ILE A 127 27.10 -26.55 -4.07
C ILE A 127 27.00 -25.11 -3.59
N VAL A 128 26.30 -24.29 -4.36
CA VAL A 128 26.01 -22.90 -4.04
C VAL A 128 24.53 -22.67 -3.86
N VAL A 129 24.22 -21.65 -3.06
CA VAL A 129 22.87 -21.17 -2.79
C VAL A 129 22.50 -20.11 -3.82
N ASP A 130 21.52 -20.44 -4.66
CA ASP A 130 20.83 -19.51 -5.55
C ASP A 130 19.57 -18.97 -4.86
N ARG A 131 19.62 -17.70 -4.43
CA ARG A 131 18.48 -17.00 -3.82
C ARG A 131 17.62 -16.34 -4.87
N ARG A 132 16.47 -16.95 -5.18
CA ARG A 132 15.53 -16.40 -6.16
C ARG A 132 14.38 -15.66 -5.47
N PRO A 133 13.89 -14.53 -5.99
CA PRO A 133 12.71 -13.88 -5.43
C PRO A 133 11.51 -14.83 -5.41
N LYS A 134 10.78 -14.87 -4.30
CA LYS A 134 9.51 -15.60 -4.23
C LYS A 134 8.53 -15.04 -5.23
N LYS A 135 7.90 -15.90 -6.03
CA LYS A 135 6.77 -15.53 -6.88
C LYS A 135 5.48 -15.77 -6.11
N ARG A 136 5.00 -14.74 -5.40
CA ARG A 136 3.72 -14.78 -4.69
C ARG A 136 2.64 -14.02 -5.48
N GLY A 137 1.39 -14.37 -5.23
CA GLY A 137 0.23 -13.56 -5.61
C GLY A 137 -0.30 -12.80 -4.42
N ILE A 138 -0.10 -11.48 -4.39
CA ILE A 138 -0.53 -10.65 -3.26
C ILE A 138 -1.79 -9.86 -3.63
N LEU A 139 -2.79 -9.86 -2.77
CA LEU A 139 -3.99 -9.03 -2.93
C LEU A 139 -4.14 -8.09 -1.73
N LEU A 140 -4.28 -6.79 -1.99
CA LEU A 140 -4.73 -5.84 -0.97
C LEU A 140 -6.20 -5.46 -1.23
N ILE A 141 -7.03 -5.58 -0.20
CA ILE A 141 -8.42 -5.16 -0.19
C ILE A 141 -8.55 -4.05 0.85
N LEU A 142 -8.83 -2.84 0.39
CA LEU A 142 -8.90 -1.63 1.20
C LEU A 142 -10.35 -1.16 1.37
N ASP A 143 -10.82 -1.11 2.60
CA ASP A 143 -12.09 -0.48 2.95
C ASP A 143 -12.00 1.03 2.72
N THR A 144 -12.97 1.59 2.01
CA THR A 144 -13.09 3.01 1.65
C THR A 144 -14.48 3.58 2.00
N SER A 145 -15.15 2.96 2.97
CA SER A 145 -16.45 3.38 3.52
C SER A 145 -16.41 4.76 4.22
N ASN A 146 -17.55 5.22 4.76
CA ASN A 146 -17.79 6.57 5.34
C ASN A 146 -16.81 7.04 6.44
N SER A 147 -15.86 6.23 6.85
CA SER A 147 -14.82 6.56 7.83
C SER A 147 -13.49 7.01 7.20
N MET A 148 -13.35 6.87 5.88
CA MET A 148 -12.11 7.04 5.13
C MET A 148 -11.89 8.44 4.55
N TYR A 149 -11.97 9.47 5.38
CA TYR A 149 -11.81 10.86 4.94
C TYR A 149 -10.43 11.45 5.27
N ARG A 150 -10.02 12.43 4.44
CA ARG A 150 -8.85 13.30 4.65
C ARG A 150 -7.54 12.53 4.83
N GLU A 151 -6.87 12.70 5.98
CA GLU A 151 -5.55 12.14 6.26
C GLU A 151 -5.53 10.61 6.12
N LYS A 152 -6.60 9.91 6.52
CA LYS A 152 -6.69 8.44 6.38
C LYS A 152 -6.57 8.00 4.93
N MET A 153 -7.21 8.71 4.01
CA MET A 153 -7.09 8.42 2.58
C MET A 153 -5.65 8.60 2.10
N LEU A 154 -4.98 9.66 2.52
CA LEU A 154 -3.59 9.92 2.17
C LEU A 154 -2.64 8.86 2.75
N ILE A 155 -2.87 8.42 3.99
CA ILE A 155 -2.11 7.32 4.62
C ILE A 155 -2.31 6.01 3.85
N ALA A 156 -3.53 5.73 3.39
CA ALA A 156 -3.80 4.53 2.60
C ALA A 156 -3.10 4.56 1.23
N VAL A 157 -3.08 5.73 0.56
CA VAL A 157 -2.29 5.94 -0.66
C VAL A 157 -0.80 5.71 -0.39
N LEU A 158 -0.28 6.24 0.72
CA LEU A 158 1.10 6.01 1.14
C LEU A 158 1.38 4.52 1.40
N ALA A 159 0.48 3.82 2.09
CA ALA A 159 0.59 2.40 2.38
C ALA A 159 0.60 1.54 1.10
N ILE A 160 -0.25 1.89 0.12
CA ILE A 160 -0.25 1.28 -1.21
C ILE A 160 1.08 1.55 -1.94
N GLY A 161 1.60 2.77 -1.86
CA GLY A 161 2.92 3.09 -2.41
C GLY A 161 4.01 2.22 -1.79
N VAL A 162 4.05 2.12 -0.46
CA VAL A 162 5.01 1.30 0.28
C VAL A 162 4.93 -0.16 -0.16
N MET A 163 3.72 -0.70 -0.27
CA MET A 163 3.48 -2.04 -0.79
C MET A 163 4.00 -2.22 -2.22
N ALA A 164 3.71 -1.28 -3.12
CA ALA A 164 4.13 -1.33 -4.51
C ALA A 164 5.67 -1.32 -4.65
N TYR A 165 6.37 -0.51 -3.83
CA TYR A 165 7.84 -0.53 -3.77
C TYR A 165 8.38 -1.87 -3.24
N ARG A 166 7.73 -2.43 -2.21
CA ARG A 166 8.12 -3.70 -1.59
C ARG A 166 7.95 -4.88 -2.54
N LEU A 167 6.87 -4.88 -3.34
CA LEU A 167 6.47 -5.96 -4.24
C LEU A 167 6.98 -5.81 -5.68
N ARG A 168 8.02 -4.98 -5.91
CA ARG A 168 8.63 -4.86 -7.24
C ARG A 168 9.14 -6.22 -7.73
N GLY A 169 8.55 -6.70 -8.83
CA GLY A 169 8.85 -8.03 -9.42
C GLY A 169 7.94 -9.16 -8.92
N GLU A 170 6.98 -8.87 -8.04
CA GLU A 170 5.91 -9.80 -7.63
C GLU A 170 4.58 -9.38 -8.25
N ASN A 171 3.67 -10.36 -8.44
CA ASN A 171 2.34 -10.11 -8.95
C ASN A 171 1.40 -9.69 -7.81
N TYR A 172 0.77 -8.52 -7.94
CA TYR A 172 -0.15 -8.03 -6.92
C TYR A 172 -1.37 -7.31 -7.48
N ALA A 173 -2.50 -7.41 -6.78
CA ALA A 173 -3.73 -6.69 -7.07
C ALA A 173 -4.11 -5.77 -5.92
N ILE A 174 -4.82 -4.69 -6.25
CA ILE A 174 -5.37 -3.76 -5.27
C ILE A 174 -6.84 -3.50 -5.58
N ILE A 175 -7.67 -3.71 -4.58
CA ILE A 175 -9.10 -3.48 -4.58
C ILE A 175 -9.40 -2.41 -3.53
N ALA A 176 -10.12 -1.37 -3.89
CA ALA A 176 -10.81 -0.52 -2.93
C ALA A 176 -12.29 -0.89 -2.92
N PHE A 177 -12.94 -0.90 -1.76
CA PHE A 177 -14.36 -1.23 -1.70
C PHE A 177 -15.13 -0.35 -0.72
N ASN A 178 -16.42 -0.22 -1.00
CA ASN A 178 -17.44 0.35 -0.14
C ASN A 178 -18.73 -0.46 -0.34
N SER A 179 -19.80 0.14 -0.86
CA SER A 179 -20.97 -0.58 -1.38
C SER A 179 -20.61 -1.48 -2.57
N GLU A 180 -19.64 -1.06 -3.38
CA GLU A 180 -19.13 -1.77 -4.56
C GLU A 180 -17.62 -2.02 -4.44
N GLY A 181 -17.10 -2.96 -5.24
CA GLY A 181 -15.66 -3.19 -5.38
C GLY A 181 -15.11 -2.47 -6.59
N ARG A 182 -14.03 -1.71 -6.42
CA ARG A 182 -13.27 -1.05 -7.50
C ARG A 182 -11.87 -1.65 -7.61
N LEU A 183 -11.58 -2.27 -8.75
CA LEU A 183 -10.24 -2.79 -9.04
C LEU A 183 -9.31 -1.65 -9.46
N LEU A 184 -8.31 -1.34 -8.63
CA LEU A 184 -7.33 -0.28 -8.88
C LEU A 184 -6.11 -0.80 -9.64
N LYS A 185 -5.71 -2.04 -9.39
CA LYS A 185 -4.66 -2.73 -10.12
C LYS A 185 -5.02 -4.21 -10.29
N PRO A 186 -5.12 -4.72 -11.53
CA PRO A 186 -5.24 -6.16 -11.78
C PRO A 186 -3.97 -6.93 -11.41
N ILE A 187 -4.10 -8.20 -11.01
CA ILE A 187 -2.95 -8.98 -10.49
C ILE A 187 -1.86 -9.25 -11.54
N GLU A 188 -2.27 -9.45 -12.79
CA GLU A 188 -1.39 -9.80 -13.93
C GLU A 188 -0.85 -8.57 -14.65
N ARG A 189 -1.41 -7.38 -14.35
CA ARG A 189 -1.02 -6.15 -15.04
C ARG A 189 0.13 -5.47 -14.31
N GLU A 190 1.24 -5.26 -15.00
CA GLU A 190 2.27 -4.33 -14.56
C GLU A 190 1.75 -2.89 -14.61
N MET A 191 2.09 -2.11 -13.59
CA MET A 191 1.64 -0.73 -13.44
C MET A 191 2.69 0.07 -12.69
N GLU A 192 3.05 1.23 -13.23
CA GLU A 192 3.96 2.14 -12.59
C GLU A 192 3.38 2.64 -11.26
N THR A 193 4.24 2.80 -10.25
CA THR A 193 3.77 3.22 -8.91
C THR A 193 3.08 4.57 -8.97
N GLY A 194 3.57 5.51 -9.79
CA GLY A 194 2.93 6.82 -9.97
C GLY A 194 1.50 6.71 -10.51
N GLU A 195 1.28 5.93 -11.58
CA GLU A 195 -0.04 5.67 -12.16
C GLU A 195 -0.98 5.07 -11.11
N LEU A 196 -0.51 4.09 -10.35
CA LEU A 196 -1.29 3.47 -9.28
C LEU A 196 -1.72 4.48 -8.22
N LEU A 197 -0.80 5.29 -7.70
CA LEU A 197 -1.13 6.31 -6.69
C LEU A 197 -2.12 7.35 -7.24
N ASP A 198 -1.96 7.75 -8.50
CA ASP A 198 -2.90 8.64 -9.19
C ASP A 198 -4.33 8.07 -9.22
N ARG A 199 -4.48 6.77 -9.50
CA ARG A 199 -5.78 6.08 -9.50
C ARG A 199 -6.38 5.97 -8.10
N VAL A 200 -5.56 5.73 -7.10
CA VAL A 200 -6.01 5.62 -5.70
C VAL A 200 -6.50 6.99 -5.21
N LEU A 201 -5.80 8.09 -5.53
CA LEU A 201 -6.19 9.45 -5.17
C LEU A 201 -7.55 9.89 -5.74
N GLU A 202 -8.07 9.20 -6.76
CA GLU A 202 -9.38 9.46 -7.36
C GLU A 202 -10.53 8.71 -6.67
N ILE A 203 -10.25 7.90 -5.65
CA ILE A 203 -11.30 7.23 -4.90
C ILE A 203 -12.02 8.25 -4.04
N ARG A 204 -13.34 8.25 -4.15
CA ARG A 204 -14.22 8.99 -3.25
C ARG A 204 -14.61 8.07 -2.12
N ALA A 205 -14.24 8.44 -0.90
CA ALA A 205 -14.67 7.73 0.28
C ALA A 205 -16.17 7.91 0.52
N GLY A 206 -16.80 6.85 1.01
CA GLY A 206 -18.18 6.86 1.46
C GLY A 206 -19.00 5.68 0.96
N GLY A 207 -20.21 5.55 1.49
CA GLY A 207 -21.12 4.43 1.22
C GLY A 207 -21.11 3.37 2.32
N CYS A 208 -21.71 2.22 2.01
CA CYS A 208 -21.80 1.06 2.89
C CYS A 208 -20.49 0.26 2.88
N THR A 209 -20.44 -0.82 3.66
CA THR A 209 -19.31 -1.74 3.74
C THR A 209 -19.77 -3.13 3.31
N ASN A 210 -19.54 -3.47 2.04
CA ASN A 210 -19.88 -4.75 1.43
C ASN A 210 -18.65 -5.66 1.35
N LEU A 211 -18.26 -6.21 2.51
CA LEU A 211 -17.10 -7.09 2.63
C LEU A 211 -17.23 -8.35 1.76
N ASN A 212 -18.45 -8.90 1.65
CA ASN A 212 -18.67 -10.12 0.89
C ASN A 212 -18.34 -9.94 -0.61
N LYS A 213 -18.76 -8.81 -1.21
CA LYS A 213 -18.47 -8.50 -2.61
C LYS A 213 -16.98 -8.23 -2.85
N ALA A 214 -16.33 -7.55 -1.91
CA ALA A 214 -14.89 -7.29 -1.99
C ALA A 214 -14.06 -8.58 -1.96
N LEU A 215 -14.46 -9.52 -1.11
CA LEU A 215 -13.84 -10.85 -1.02
C LEU A 215 -14.11 -11.70 -2.27
N GLU A 216 -15.31 -11.65 -2.83
CA GLU A 216 -15.60 -12.31 -4.12
C GLU A 216 -14.67 -11.82 -5.23
N MET A 217 -14.60 -10.49 -5.43
CA MET A 217 -13.76 -9.88 -6.45
C MET A 217 -12.26 -10.16 -6.21
N GLY A 218 -11.87 -10.31 -4.95
CA GLY A 218 -10.51 -10.69 -4.57
C GLY A 218 -10.15 -12.12 -4.96
N LEU A 219 -11.07 -13.08 -4.76
CA LEU A 219 -10.89 -14.47 -5.20
C LEU A 219 -10.75 -14.56 -6.72
N GLU A 220 -11.52 -13.77 -7.47
CA GLU A 220 -11.39 -13.66 -8.94
C GLU A 220 -10.04 -13.13 -9.39
N GLN A 221 -9.40 -12.25 -8.62
CA GLN A 221 -8.04 -11.80 -8.93
C GLN A 221 -7.02 -12.88 -8.59
N LEU A 222 -7.12 -13.50 -7.41
CA LEU A 222 -6.17 -14.54 -7.01
C LEU A 222 -6.24 -15.79 -7.89
N SER A 223 -7.39 -16.11 -8.48
CA SER A 223 -7.54 -17.25 -9.40
C SER A 223 -6.72 -17.08 -10.69
N LYS A 224 -6.50 -15.84 -11.14
CA LYS A 224 -5.70 -15.52 -12.34
C LYS A 224 -4.20 -15.67 -12.12
N ASN A 225 -3.74 -15.69 -10.87
CA ASN A 225 -2.31 -15.80 -10.58
C ASN A 225 -1.87 -17.27 -10.53
N VAL A 226 -0.77 -17.58 -11.23
CA VAL A 226 -0.18 -18.93 -11.28
C VAL A 226 0.76 -19.24 -10.10
N ALA A 227 1.08 -18.26 -9.26
CA ALA A 227 1.90 -18.44 -8.07
C ALA A 227 1.29 -19.47 -7.11
N HIS A 228 2.14 -20.36 -6.56
CA HIS A 228 1.74 -21.32 -5.54
C HIS A 228 1.35 -20.63 -4.22
N GLU A 229 2.12 -19.62 -3.80
CA GLU A 229 1.84 -18.84 -2.61
C GLU A 229 0.93 -17.65 -2.96
N LYS A 230 -0.28 -17.62 -2.38
CA LYS A 230 -1.26 -16.55 -2.55
C LYS A 230 -1.68 -16.00 -1.20
N VAL A 231 -1.57 -14.69 -1.04
CA VAL A 231 -1.84 -13.99 0.22
C VAL A 231 -2.74 -12.80 -0.03
N ALA A 232 -3.83 -12.70 0.72
CA ALA A 232 -4.69 -11.53 0.75
C ALA A 232 -4.51 -10.77 2.07
N ILE A 233 -4.59 -9.44 1.99
CA ILE A 233 -4.56 -8.51 3.11
C ILE A 233 -5.83 -7.67 3.02
N LEU A 234 -6.71 -7.80 4.01
CA LEU A 234 -7.91 -6.97 4.15
C LEU A 234 -7.63 -5.88 5.19
N VAL A 235 -7.91 -4.63 4.83
CA VAL A 235 -7.83 -3.46 5.73
C VAL A 235 -9.24 -2.95 5.96
N THR A 236 -9.76 -3.05 7.19
CA THR A 236 -11.15 -2.67 7.55
C THR A 236 -11.27 -2.42 9.07
N ASP A 237 -12.34 -1.74 9.51
CA ASP A 237 -12.74 -1.74 10.92
C ASP A 237 -13.60 -2.96 11.29
N GLY A 238 -14.08 -3.73 10.31
CA GLY A 238 -14.83 -4.97 10.49
C GLY A 238 -16.35 -4.82 10.39
N TRP A 239 -16.88 -3.61 10.27
CA TRP A 239 -18.33 -3.43 10.18
C TRP A 239 -18.88 -3.94 8.85
N VAL A 240 -19.84 -4.86 8.88
CA VAL A 240 -20.58 -5.31 7.70
C VAL A 240 -21.92 -4.59 7.66
N THR A 241 -22.13 -3.71 6.69
CA THR A 241 -23.40 -2.96 6.56
C THR A 241 -24.18 -3.28 5.28
N ALA A 242 -23.60 -4.09 4.39
CA ALA A 242 -24.25 -4.57 3.17
C ALA A 242 -23.69 -5.93 2.71
N GLY A 243 -24.41 -6.61 1.80
CA GLY A 243 -23.91 -7.78 1.08
C GLY A 243 -23.88 -9.10 1.85
N GLY A 244 -24.44 -9.14 3.06
CA GLY A 244 -24.55 -10.35 3.88
C GLY A 244 -23.22 -10.83 4.47
N SER A 245 -23.22 -12.08 4.94
CA SER A 245 -22.08 -12.66 5.66
C SER A 245 -20.84 -12.84 4.75
N PRO A 246 -19.67 -12.30 5.12
CA PRO A 246 -18.44 -12.42 4.32
C PRO A 246 -17.68 -13.74 4.55
N PHE A 247 -18.05 -14.52 5.58
CA PHE A 247 -17.23 -15.62 6.09
C PHE A 247 -17.08 -16.79 5.10
N ALA A 248 -18.13 -17.08 4.31
CA ALA A 248 -18.07 -18.14 3.31
C ALA A 248 -17.05 -17.85 2.20
N ASN A 249 -16.91 -16.58 1.80
CA ASN A 249 -15.89 -16.18 0.85
C ASN A 249 -14.51 -16.06 1.51
N ALA A 250 -14.43 -15.59 2.76
CA ALA A 250 -13.18 -15.58 3.52
C ALA A 250 -12.54 -16.98 3.61
N ALA A 251 -13.34 -18.02 3.87
CA ALA A 251 -12.88 -19.41 3.97
C ALA A 251 -12.23 -19.97 2.68
N LYS A 252 -12.58 -19.41 1.52
CA LYS A 252 -12.03 -19.82 0.21
C LYS A 252 -10.62 -19.28 -0.05
N TYR A 253 -10.15 -18.30 0.72
CA TYR A 253 -8.80 -17.77 0.56
C TYR A 253 -7.76 -18.79 1.04
N PRO A 254 -6.64 -18.97 0.31
CA PRO A 254 -5.50 -19.76 0.81
C PRO A 254 -4.91 -19.15 2.08
N ARG A 255 -4.83 -17.82 2.12
CA ARG A 255 -4.40 -17.03 3.27
C ARG A 255 -4.99 -15.62 3.20
N LEU A 256 -5.76 -15.21 4.21
CA LEU A 256 -6.34 -13.88 4.37
C LEU A 256 -5.92 -13.28 5.72
N HIS A 257 -5.01 -12.33 5.68
CA HIS A 257 -4.69 -11.49 6.83
C HIS A 257 -5.68 -10.34 6.93
N VAL A 258 -5.95 -9.89 8.16
CA VAL A 258 -6.82 -8.74 8.44
C VAL A 258 -6.02 -7.71 9.22
N ILE A 259 -5.80 -6.53 8.65
CA ILE A 259 -5.34 -5.36 9.39
C ILE A 259 -6.59 -4.61 9.86
N GLN A 260 -6.90 -4.75 11.15
CA GLN A 260 -7.98 -4.00 11.76
C GLN A 260 -7.51 -2.58 12.08
N VAL A 261 -8.25 -1.62 11.56
CA VAL A 261 -7.97 -0.18 11.67
C VAL A 261 -9.09 0.54 12.43
N PRO A 262 -8.78 1.59 13.20
CA PRO A 262 -9.78 2.37 13.93
C PRO A 262 -10.41 3.40 12.98
N MET A 263 -11.48 3.00 12.29
CA MET A 263 -12.04 3.88 11.27
C MET A 263 -13.13 4.85 11.81
N GLY A 264 -13.83 4.57 12.92
CA GLY A 264 -14.92 5.44 13.41
C GLY A 264 -14.98 5.65 14.93
N VAL A 265 -15.89 6.56 15.36
CA VAL A 265 -16.16 6.91 16.77
C VAL A 265 -16.70 5.71 17.56
N GLY A 266 -17.40 4.79 16.88
CA GLY A 266 -17.89 3.53 17.46
C GLY A 266 -16.85 2.41 17.52
N GLY A 267 -15.59 2.68 17.16
CA GLY A 267 -14.56 1.66 17.04
C GLY A 267 -14.78 0.73 15.84
N GLY A 268 -14.33 -0.51 15.95
CA GLY A 268 -14.47 -1.53 14.91
C GLY A 268 -14.99 -2.85 15.47
N ASP A 269 -15.62 -3.65 14.62
CA ASP A 269 -16.07 -5.00 14.95
C ASP A 269 -14.87 -5.96 14.96
N THR A 270 -14.29 -6.06 16.15
CA THR A 270 -13.13 -6.91 16.43
C THR A 270 -13.46 -8.39 16.24
N GLU A 271 -14.68 -8.81 16.54
CA GLU A 271 -15.08 -10.21 16.42
C GLU A 271 -15.19 -10.63 14.95
N THR A 272 -15.79 -9.77 14.11
CA THR A 272 -15.79 -9.98 12.66
C THR A 272 -14.37 -10.01 12.10
N CYS A 273 -13.49 -9.08 12.50
CA CYS A 273 -12.09 -9.07 12.05
C CYS A 273 -11.33 -10.36 12.42
N LEU A 274 -11.48 -10.82 13.67
CA LEU A 274 -10.88 -12.07 14.14
C LEU A 274 -11.40 -13.28 13.37
N ARG A 275 -12.72 -13.34 13.15
CA ARG A 275 -13.35 -14.45 12.43
C ARG A 275 -12.92 -14.47 10.96
N LEU A 276 -12.87 -13.33 10.28
CA LEU A 276 -12.36 -13.23 8.90
C LEU A 276 -10.94 -13.76 8.77
N ALA A 277 -10.04 -13.35 9.66
CA ALA A 277 -8.67 -13.85 9.68
C ALA A 277 -8.60 -15.36 9.95
N ARG A 278 -9.44 -15.87 10.87
CA ARG A 278 -9.49 -17.30 11.20
C ARG A 278 -9.98 -18.15 10.02
N GLU A 279 -11.12 -17.78 9.43
CA GLU A 279 -11.70 -18.51 8.29
C GLU A 279 -10.74 -18.53 7.11
N GLY A 280 -10.08 -17.40 6.82
CA GLY A 280 -9.08 -17.32 5.77
C GLY A 280 -7.68 -17.78 6.18
N ARG A 281 -7.50 -18.48 7.31
CA ARG A 281 -6.20 -19.08 7.73
C ARG A 281 -5.05 -18.07 7.82
N GLY A 282 -5.35 -16.81 8.12
CA GLY A 282 -4.37 -15.75 8.29
C GLY A 282 -4.28 -15.24 9.72
N LYS A 283 -3.72 -14.05 9.85
CA LYS A 283 -3.52 -13.36 11.14
C LYS A 283 -4.29 -12.05 11.13
N ARG A 284 -4.80 -11.67 12.30
CA ARG A 284 -5.25 -10.30 12.56
C ARG A 284 -4.07 -9.49 13.09
N ILE A 285 -3.85 -8.30 12.54
CA ILE A 285 -3.02 -7.26 13.11
C ILE A 285 -3.94 -6.10 13.47
N PHE A 286 -3.86 -5.60 14.71
CA PHE A 286 -4.60 -4.40 15.10
C PHE A 286 -3.64 -3.23 15.17
N VAL A 287 -3.96 -2.16 14.45
CA VAL A 287 -3.22 -0.89 14.55
C VAL A 287 -4.01 0.10 15.40
N LYS A 288 -3.34 0.80 16.31
CA LYS A 288 -4.00 1.78 17.19
C LYS A 288 -4.12 3.14 16.53
N ASP A 289 -3.17 3.48 15.68
CA ASP A 289 -3.16 4.68 14.86
C ASP A 289 -3.18 4.26 13.39
N PHE A 290 -4.05 4.89 12.59
CA PHE A 290 -4.12 4.62 11.16
C PHE A 290 -2.77 4.88 10.46
N ARG A 291 -1.93 5.78 10.99
CA ARG A 291 -0.56 6.07 10.52
C ARG A 291 0.38 4.86 10.56
N GLU A 292 0.04 3.82 11.33
CA GLU A 292 0.80 2.58 11.41
C GLU A 292 0.53 1.63 10.23
N LEU A 293 -0.52 1.87 9.44
CA LEU A 293 -0.94 1.01 8.33
C LEU A 293 0.20 0.63 7.37
N PRO A 294 1.06 1.56 6.87
CA PRO A 294 2.17 1.19 5.99
C PRO A 294 3.12 0.17 6.62
N ARG A 295 3.39 0.27 7.93
CA ARG A 295 4.27 -0.65 8.65
C ARG A 295 3.60 -2.01 8.86
N ALA A 296 2.32 -2.03 9.20
CA ALA A 296 1.54 -3.27 9.35
C ALA A 296 1.48 -4.06 8.04
N ILE A 297 1.36 -3.40 6.89
CA ILE A 297 1.46 -4.07 5.59
C ILE A 297 2.84 -4.70 5.39
N ILE A 298 3.93 -3.96 5.67
CA ILE A 298 5.29 -4.50 5.55
C ILE A 298 5.48 -5.74 6.44
N GLU A 299 4.94 -5.73 7.66
CA GLU A 299 5.03 -6.84 8.60
C GLU A 299 4.41 -8.13 8.04
N ILE A 300 3.26 -8.04 7.38
CA ILE A 300 2.61 -9.20 6.73
C ILE A 300 3.43 -9.70 5.54
N LEU A 301 4.09 -8.80 4.80
CA LEU A 301 4.83 -9.13 3.59
C LEU A 301 6.24 -9.72 3.85
N ARG A 302 6.68 -9.77 5.11
CA ARG A 302 7.98 -10.34 5.52
C ARG A 302 8.10 -11.83 5.20
#